data_AF-A0A1H1FBY0-F1
#
_entry.id   AF-A0A1H1FBY0-F1
#
_cell.length_a   1.000
_cell.length_b   1.000
_cell.length_c   1.000
_cell.angle_alpha   90.00
_cell.angle_beta   90.00
_cell.angle_gamma   90.00
#
_symmetry.space_group_name_H-M   'P 1'
#
loop_
_entity.id
_entity.type
_entity.pdbx_description
1 polymer ?
#
loop_
_entity_poly.entity_id
_entity_poly.type
_entity_poly.pdbx_seq_one_letter_code
_entity_poly.pdbx_strand_id
1 'polypeptide(L)'
;MNPEELGNLLAQHEHVAQALVAAERDSRDPRRTAYVVPRGTTGDEEDRQEKRVEEWQQIYDRLYTNAPTTAFGDNFAGWVSSYDRRPIDPEQMRLWRSSTVERIRDLQPSRILEIGVGNGLLLSQLAAECESYWGTDLSPAAVEDVGRQVEQDPALANRVVLRSQAADNTAGLPAEHFDTVVINSVVQLFPDGAYLAEVIRGALGLLAPGGALFLGDIRDRRTPEYLHTAVALRRGTAKDADAVLRSVRKSLSREEELFVHPDHFLVLKDAEPEITAAEVWLKRGDYHNELSRHRYDVVLRKGTPPGTEITDVTDSPAVRWGEDLADTAELRTRVETTSPPLRVTGIPNARLAGEAAAWRAVSAGDLARATRLLDDSHPAMDPHAIDELAAECGRSVRLAPSPEAPELFEAVFTTPGEKTTGTYRTARTAPPYTEVPAVTRRNEALVERLRSWLRERLPEHEIPEGITVLDTLPSHTDDDPDHDSPDGSPTASRGAR
;
A
#
# COMPACT_ATOMS: atom_id res chain seq x y z
N MET A 1 -18.61 -15.98 -35.51
CA MET A 1 -19.07 -14.74 -34.86
C MET A 1 -18.03 -13.64 -34.95
N ASN A 2 -18.42 -12.42 -35.36
CA ASN A 2 -17.54 -11.25 -35.39
C ASN A 2 -17.39 -10.60 -33.97
N PRO A 3 -16.42 -9.71 -33.73
CA PRO A 3 -16.21 -9.13 -32.38
C PRO A 3 -17.41 -8.35 -31.83
N GLU A 4 -18.14 -7.62 -32.68
CA GLU A 4 -19.32 -6.85 -32.29
C GLU A 4 -20.48 -7.76 -31.85
N GLU A 5 -20.75 -8.83 -32.61
CA GLU A 5 -21.73 -9.86 -32.27
C GLU A 5 -21.39 -10.54 -30.94
N LEU A 6 -20.11 -10.82 -30.69
CA LEU A 6 -19.66 -11.42 -29.41
C LEU A 6 -19.79 -10.42 -28.24
N GLY A 7 -19.50 -9.14 -28.47
CA GLY A 7 -19.74 -8.08 -27.51
C GLY A 7 -21.23 -7.95 -27.16
N ASN A 8 -22.09 -7.92 -28.18
CA ASN A 8 -23.54 -7.88 -28.02
C ASN A 8 -24.07 -9.12 -27.30
N LEU A 9 -23.52 -10.30 -27.56
CA LEU A 9 -23.86 -11.51 -26.82
C LEU A 9 -23.47 -11.37 -25.34
N LEU A 10 -22.23 -10.99 -25.04
CA LEU A 10 -21.77 -10.77 -23.66
C LEU A 10 -22.64 -9.77 -22.89
N ALA A 11 -23.07 -8.68 -23.54
CA ALA A 11 -23.94 -7.66 -22.95
C ALA A 11 -25.36 -8.18 -22.60
N GLN A 12 -25.80 -9.30 -23.17
CA GLN A 12 -27.08 -9.94 -22.81
C GLN A 12 -27.02 -10.67 -21.46
N HIS A 13 -25.83 -10.98 -20.95
CA HIS A 13 -25.67 -11.66 -19.66
C HIS A 13 -26.20 -10.79 -18.51
N GLU A 14 -26.92 -11.40 -17.55
CA GLU A 14 -27.63 -10.66 -16.51
C GLU A 14 -26.75 -9.82 -15.59
N HIS A 15 -25.46 -10.18 -15.50
CA HIS A 15 -24.44 -9.49 -14.71
C HIS A 15 -23.52 -8.58 -15.52
N VAL A 16 -23.76 -8.38 -16.82
CA VAL A 16 -22.96 -7.49 -17.69
C VAL A 16 -23.81 -6.31 -18.14
N ALA A 17 -23.29 -5.11 -17.96
CA ALA A 17 -23.91 -3.88 -18.41
C ALA A 17 -23.46 -3.48 -19.80
N GLN A 18 -22.15 -3.56 -20.04
CA GLN A 18 -21.52 -3.23 -21.32
C GLN A 18 -20.44 -4.26 -21.62
N ALA A 19 -20.21 -4.52 -22.90
CA ALA A 19 -19.13 -5.38 -23.34
C ALA A 19 -18.58 -4.90 -24.68
N LEU A 20 -17.25 -4.96 -24.82
CA LEU A 20 -16.52 -4.66 -26.04
C LEU A 20 -15.55 -5.82 -26.31
N VAL A 21 -15.41 -6.25 -27.55
CA VAL A 21 -14.43 -7.28 -27.91
C VAL A 21 -13.44 -6.71 -28.91
N ALA A 22 -12.17 -6.75 -28.53
CA ALA A 22 -11.08 -6.44 -29.45
C ALA A 22 -10.52 -7.75 -30.04
N ALA A 23 -10.20 -7.71 -31.33
CA ALA A 23 -9.44 -8.75 -32.00
C ALA A 23 -8.07 -8.17 -32.39
N GLU A 24 -6.98 -8.85 -32.02
CA GLU A 24 -5.65 -8.47 -32.48
C GLU A 24 -5.58 -8.65 -34.02
N ARG A 25 -5.30 -7.55 -34.75
CA ARG A 25 -5.34 -7.54 -36.22
C ARG A 25 -4.15 -8.23 -36.89
N ASP A 26 -3.10 -8.63 -36.15
CA ASP A 26 -1.80 -8.98 -36.74
C ASP A 26 -1.21 -10.33 -36.25
N SER A 27 -2.00 -11.39 -36.27
CA SER A 27 -1.50 -12.76 -36.07
C SER A 27 -2.20 -13.76 -36.99
N ARG A 28 -1.49 -14.84 -37.37
CA ARG A 28 -2.06 -15.98 -38.11
C ARG A 28 -3.15 -16.73 -37.30
N ASP A 29 -3.31 -16.37 -36.02
CA ASP A 29 -4.29 -16.88 -35.06
C ASP A 29 -4.79 -15.69 -34.20
N PRO A 30 -5.85 -14.98 -34.62
CA PRO A 30 -6.27 -13.72 -34.01
C PRO A 30 -6.82 -13.94 -32.60
N ARG A 31 -6.06 -13.50 -31.59
CA ARG A 31 -6.47 -13.57 -30.18
C ARG A 31 -7.56 -12.53 -29.93
N ARG A 32 -8.61 -12.96 -29.23
CA ARG A 32 -9.74 -12.09 -28.85
C ARG A 32 -9.71 -11.80 -27.37
N THR A 33 -9.79 -10.52 -27.02
CA THR A 33 -9.93 -10.07 -25.62
C THR A 33 -11.27 -9.36 -25.48
N ALA A 34 -12.10 -9.86 -24.56
CA ALA A 34 -13.35 -9.23 -24.19
C ALA A 34 -13.15 -8.32 -22.98
N TYR A 35 -13.63 -7.09 -23.07
CA TYR A 35 -13.72 -6.12 -22.00
C TYR A 35 -15.17 -6.05 -21.54
N VAL A 36 -15.44 -6.28 -20.25
CA VAL A 36 -16.80 -6.35 -19.72
C VAL A 36 -16.95 -5.42 -18.52
N VAL A 37 -18.06 -4.69 -18.49
CA VAL A 37 -18.46 -3.84 -17.36
C VAL A 37 -19.58 -4.55 -16.59
N PRO A 38 -19.42 -4.86 -15.29
CA PRO A 38 -20.46 -5.50 -14.49
C PRO A 38 -21.77 -4.70 -14.41
N ARG A 39 -22.93 -5.36 -14.24
CA ARG A 39 -24.16 -4.64 -13.84
C ARG A 39 -24.06 -4.17 -12.40
N GLY A 40 -24.51 -2.94 -12.14
CA GLY A 40 -24.36 -2.28 -10.84
C GLY A 40 -23.05 -1.50 -10.69
N THR A 41 -22.12 -1.61 -11.65
CA THR A 41 -20.99 -0.68 -11.80
C THR A 41 -21.22 0.36 -12.89
N THR A 42 -22.41 0.40 -13.50
CA THR A 42 -22.82 1.44 -14.44
C THR A 42 -23.03 2.77 -13.73
N GLY A 43 -22.09 3.69 -13.95
CA GLY A 43 -22.00 5.03 -13.39
C GLY A 43 -20.59 5.55 -13.64
N ASP A 44 -20.35 6.85 -13.45
CA ASP A 44 -19.00 7.38 -13.56
C ASP A 44 -18.05 6.64 -12.59
N GLU A 45 -16.78 6.52 -12.95
CA GLU A 45 -15.77 5.94 -12.05
C GLU A 45 -15.64 6.79 -10.78
N GLU A 46 -15.69 8.11 -10.96
CA GLU A 46 -15.74 9.12 -9.90
C GLU A 46 -16.95 8.88 -8.96
N ASP A 47 -18.17 8.77 -9.50
CA ASP A 47 -19.40 8.49 -8.71
C ASP A 47 -19.30 7.24 -7.81
N ARG A 48 -18.49 6.25 -8.21
CA ARG A 48 -18.33 4.99 -7.46
C ARG A 48 -17.22 5.05 -6.44
N GLN A 49 -16.13 5.75 -6.77
CA GLN A 49 -15.09 6.06 -5.80
C GLN A 49 -15.68 6.91 -4.67
N GLU A 50 -16.46 7.93 -5.00
CA GLU A 50 -17.20 8.76 -4.04
C GLU A 50 -18.09 7.90 -3.13
N LYS A 51 -18.92 7.00 -3.68
CA LYS A 51 -19.77 6.11 -2.87
C LYS A 51 -18.99 5.21 -1.92
N ARG A 52 -17.85 4.64 -2.36
CA ARG A 52 -16.99 3.83 -1.48
C ARG A 52 -16.41 4.66 -0.34
N VAL A 53 -15.99 5.89 -0.65
CA VAL A 53 -15.46 6.85 0.33
C VAL A 53 -16.56 7.26 1.32
N GLU A 54 -17.80 7.50 0.86
CA GLU A 54 -18.98 7.76 1.70
C GLU A 54 -19.35 6.58 2.61
N GLU A 55 -19.27 5.33 2.11
CA GLU A 55 -19.53 4.13 2.92
C GLU A 55 -18.54 4.04 4.10
N TRP A 56 -17.26 4.30 3.85
CA TRP A 56 -16.25 4.36 4.91
C TRP A 56 -16.50 5.51 5.88
N GLN A 57 -16.87 6.69 5.39
CA GLN A 57 -17.24 7.84 6.24
C GLN A 57 -18.34 7.44 7.24
N GLN A 58 -19.41 6.80 6.78
CA GLN A 58 -20.52 6.39 7.65
C GLN A 58 -20.10 5.37 8.72
N ILE A 59 -19.16 4.47 8.40
CA ILE A 59 -18.61 3.51 9.37
C ILE A 59 -17.81 4.25 10.44
N TYR A 60 -16.92 5.15 10.02
CA TYR A 60 -16.04 5.87 10.94
C TYR A 60 -16.77 6.93 11.77
N ASP A 61 -17.76 7.63 11.22
CA ASP A 61 -18.63 8.55 11.98
C ASP A 61 -19.27 7.84 13.17
N ARG A 62 -19.74 6.60 12.98
CA ARG A 62 -20.30 5.78 14.06
C ARG A 62 -19.24 5.34 15.06
N LEU A 63 -18.01 5.04 14.62
CA LEU A 63 -16.92 4.68 15.51
C LEU A 63 -16.50 5.88 16.38
N TYR A 64 -16.35 7.07 15.79
CA TYR A 64 -16.00 8.29 16.52
C TYR A 64 -17.10 8.70 17.51
N THR A 65 -18.36 8.73 17.08
CA THR A 65 -19.50 9.12 17.94
C THR A 65 -19.65 8.22 19.17
N ASN A 66 -19.29 6.94 19.06
CA ASN A 66 -19.39 5.96 20.15
C ASN A 66 -18.07 5.75 20.92
N ALA A 67 -17.03 6.52 20.62
CA ALA A 67 -15.73 6.34 21.23
C ALA A 67 -15.73 6.77 22.71
N PRO A 68 -14.99 6.06 23.59
CA PRO A 68 -14.88 6.45 25.00
C PRO A 68 -14.13 7.77 25.13
N THR A 69 -14.50 8.56 26.15
CA THR A 69 -13.74 9.76 26.52
C THR A 69 -12.42 9.34 27.17
N THR A 70 -11.30 9.59 26.49
CA THR A 70 -9.93 9.36 26.99
C THR A 70 -9.13 10.65 26.96
N ALA A 71 -7.90 10.61 27.50
CA ALA A 71 -6.95 11.69 27.32
C ALA A 71 -6.66 11.90 25.82
N PHE A 72 -6.34 13.15 25.45
CA PHE A 72 -6.05 13.50 24.07
C PHE A 72 -4.86 12.69 23.54
N GLY A 73 -5.04 12.07 22.38
CA GLY A 73 -4.03 11.17 21.80
C GLY A 73 -4.07 9.72 22.27
N ASP A 74 -4.83 9.38 23.32
CA ASP A 74 -4.85 8.04 23.93
C ASP A 74 -6.12 7.22 23.59
N ASN A 75 -6.90 7.67 22.61
CA ASN A 75 -8.10 6.98 22.17
C ASN A 75 -7.78 5.94 21.08
N PHE A 76 -7.54 4.70 21.50
CA PHE A 76 -7.28 3.57 20.59
C PHE A 76 -8.52 2.74 20.25
N ALA A 77 -9.72 3.30 20.40
CA ALA A 77 -10.94 2.60 20.04
C ALA A 77 -10.96 2.25 18.54
N GLY A 78 -11.46 1.06 18.20
CA GLY A 78 -11.51 0.55 16.82
C GLY A 78 -10.37 -0.40 16.44
N TRP A 79 -9.27 -0.41 17.21
CA TRP A 79 -8.14 -1.31 16.95
C TRP A 79 -8.38 -2.71 17.52
N VAL A 80 -8.84 -3.62 16.66
CA VAL A 80 -9.19 -5.00 17.00
C VAL A 80 -8.29 -5.97 16.25
N SER A 81 -7.68 -6.91 16.98
CA SER A 81 -6.82 -7.95 16.43
C SER A 81 -7.63 -8.92 15.56
N SER A 82 -7.15 -9.13 14.34
CA SER A 82 -7.66 -10.12 13.38
C SER A 82 -7.49 -11.55 13.90
N TYR A 83 -6.47 -11.80 14.73
CA TYR A 83 -6.12 -13.13 15.23
C TYR A 83 -7.15 -13.70 16.21
N ASP A 84 -7.64 -12.88 17.13
CA ASP A 84 -8.48 -13.31 18.25
C ASP A 84 -9.75 -12.46 18.47
N ARG A 85 -9.93 -11.41 17.66
CA ARG A 85 -11.07 -10.47 17.71
C ARG A 85 -11.16 -9.68 19.01
N ARG A 86 -10.07 -9.56 19.76
CA ARG A 86 -9.99 -8.71 20.96
C ARG A 86 -9.38 -7.36 20.61
N PRO A 87 -9.66 -6.30 21.38
CA PRO A 87 -8.91 -5.05 21.26
C PRO A 87 -7.42 -5.32 21.35
N ILE A 88 -6.63 -4.67 20.51
CA ILE A 88 -5.18 -4.72 20.59
C ILE A 88 -4.75 -4.09 21.92
N ASP A 89 -3.70 -4.65 22.53
CA ASP A 89 -3.16 -4.15 23.78
C ASP A 89 -2.85 -2.63 23.66
N PRO A 90 -3.43 -1.77 24.51
CA PRO A 90 -3.15 -0.33 24.49
C PRO A 90 -1.67 0.03 24.61
N GLU A 91 -0.85 -0.78 25.27
CA GLU A 91 0.60 -0.56 25.31
C GLU A 91 1.23 -0.75 23.94
N GLN A 92 0.86 -1.80 23.20
CA GLN A 92 1.29 -1.99 21.82
C GLN A 92 0.81 -0.86 20.90
N MET A 93 -0.41 -0.36 21.11
CA MET A 93 -0.91 0.79 20.34
C MET A 93 -0.15 2.08 20.65
N ARG A 94 0.28 2.30 21.89
CA ARG A 94 1.18 3.42 22.23
C ARG A 94 2.53 3.27 21.56
N LEU A 95 3.11 2.07 21.52
CA LEU A 95 4.37 1.80 20.80
C LEU A 95 4.22 2.02 19.29
N TRP A 96 3.10 1.61 18.70
CA TRP A 96 2.77 1.89 17.30
C TRP A 96 2.70 3.40 17.02
N ARG A 97 2.01 4.15 17.88
CA ARG A 97 1.92 5.63 17.76
C ARG A 97 3.30 6.28 17.93
N SER A 98 4.02 5.96 19.00
CA SER A 98 5.31 6.60 19.31
C SER A 98 6.35 6.33 18.24
N SER A 99 6.44 5.10 17.73
CA SER A 99 7.37 4.75 16.65
C SER A 99 7.04 5.48 15.33
N THR A 100 5.76 5.72 15.05
CA THR A 100 5.32 6.52 13.89
C THR A 100 5.66 8.00 14.09
N VAL A 101 5.41 8.55 15.29
CA VAL A 101 5.76 9.93 15.65
C VAL A 101 7.28 10.16 15.56
N GLU A 102 8.09 9.23 16.03
CA GLU A 102 9.56 9.29 15.91
C GLU A 102 10.01 9.33 14.45
N ARG A 103 9.40 8.53 13.57
CA ARG A 103 9.69 8.58 12.13
C ARG A 103 9.35 9.91 11.50
N ILE A 104 8.23 10.49 11.90
CA ILE A 104 7.84 11.83 11.44
C ILE A 104 8.83 12.86 11.97
N ARG A 105 9.26 12.78 13.24
CA ARG A 105 10.29 13.65 13.82
C ARG A 105 11.65 13.52 13.13
N ASP A 106 12.01 12.34 12.65
CA ASP A 106 13.24 12.12 11.84
C ASP A 106 13.21 12.92 10.52
N LEU A 107 12.03 13.35 10.06
CA LEU A 107 11.87 14.27 8.91
C LEU A 107 12.08 15.74 9.28
N GLN A 108 12.24 16.04 10.58
CA GLN A 108 12.40 17.37 11.16
C GLN A 108 11.25 18.33 10.76
N PRO A 109 10.00 17.96 11.04
CA PRO A 109 8.85 18.69 10.54
C PRO A 109 8.71 20.04 11.25
N SER A 110 8.22 21.05 10.53
CA SER A 110 7.91 22.37 11.10
C SER A 110 6.48 22.81 10.77
N ARG A 111 6.02 22.57 9.55
CA ARG A 111 4.67 22.85 9.07
C ARG A 111 4.07 21.56 8.53
N ILE A 112 3.17 20.97 9.31
CA ILE A 112 2.58 19.66 9.03
C ILE A 112 1.17 19.84 8.45
N LEU A 113 0.84 19.01 7.46
CA LEU A 113 -0.53 18.64 7.12
C LEU A 113 -0.75 17.15 7.40
N GLU A 114 -1.70 16.80 8.25
CA GLU A 114 -2.18 15.44 8.46
C GLU A 114 -3.50 15.23 7.72
N ILE A 115 -3.50 14.35 6.71
CA ILE A 115 -4.70 13.94 5.98
C ILE A 115 -5.25 12.68 6.65
N GLY A 116 -6.49 12.75 7.11
CA GLY A 116 -7.13 11.77 8.00
C GLY A 116 -6.67 11.93 9.45
N VAL A 117 -6.83 13.14 10.01
CA VAL A 117 -6.44 13.46 11.40
C VAL A 117 -7.18 12.60 12.44
N GLY A 118 -8.36 12.08 12.09
CA GLY A 118 -9.15 11.19 12.94
C GLY A 118 -9.39 11.78 14.32
N ASN A 119 -9.00 11.04 15.37
CA ASN A 119 -9.12 11.49 16.76
C ASN A 119 -7.83 12.15 17.32
N GLY A 120 -6.89 12.54 16.44
CA GLY A 120 -5.72 13.32 16.79
C GLY A 120 -4.58 12.53 17.44
N LEU A 121 -4.41 11.24 17.13
CA LEU A 121 -3.32 10.42 17.69
C LEU A 121 -1.95 11.04 17.41
N LEU A 122 -1.67 11.44 16.17
CA LEU A 122 -0.38 12.05 15.82
C LEU A 122 -0.35 13.54 16.16
N LEU A 123 -1.43 14.27 15.86
CA LEU A 123 -1.60 15.69 16.21
C LEU A 123 -1.24 15.96 17.67
N SER A 124 -1.78 15.18 18.62
CA SER A 124 -1.53 15.35 20.06
C SER A 124 -0.05 15.26 20.47
N GLN A 125 0.79 14.62 19.64
CA GLN A 125 2.21 14.38 19.92
C GLN A 125 3.12 15.35 19.18
N LEU A 126 2.66 15.93 18.07
CA LEU A 126 3.50 16.68 17.13
C LEU A 126 3.17 18.18 17.11
N ALA A 127 1.90 18.57 17.28
CA ALA A 127 1.46 19.93 17.02
C ALA A 127 2.13 20.99 17.91
N ALA A 128 2.48 20.65 19.15
CA ALA A 128 3.17 21.56 20.08
C ALA A 128 4.62 21.87 19.67
N GLU A 129 5.24 21.00 18.87
CA GLU A 129 6.63 21.12 18.42
C GLU A 129 6.75 21.85 17.07
N CYS A 130 5.62 22.06 16.39
CA CYS A 130 5.55 22.60 15.03
C CYS A 130 5.20 24.09 15.00
N GLU A 131 5.63 24.81 13.95
CA GLU A 131 5.18 26.17 13.64
C GLU A 131 3.67 26.19 13.36
N SER A 132 3.18 25.24 12.56
CA SER A 132 1.76 25.06 12.27
C SER A 132 1.41 23.58 12.04
N TYR A 133 0.18 23.22 12.37
CA TYR A 133 -0.34 21.87 12.19
C TYR A 133 -1.74 21.92 11.57
N TRP A 134 -1.87 21.48 10.34
CA TRP A 134 -3.16 21.38 9.66
C TRP A 134 -3.64 19.94 9.71
N GLY A 135 -4.91 19.73 10.00
CA GLY A 135 -5.56 18.42 10.00
C GLY A 135 -6.79 18.43 9.12
N THR A 136 -6.91 17.46 8.22
CA THR A 136 -8.13 17.24 7.43
C THR A 136 -8.72 15.89 7.75
N ASP A 137 -10.04 15.79 7.83
CA ASP A 137 -10.73 14.50 7.89
C ASP A 137 -12.02 14.56 7.09
N LEU A 138 -12.41 13.42 6.50
CA LEU A 138 -13.69 13.31 5.81
C LEU A 138 -14.86 13.41 6.79
N SER A 139 -14.69 12.98 8.04
CA SER A 139 -15.70 13.03 9.10
C SER A 139 -15.77 14.42 9.75
N PRO A 140 -16.88 15.17 9.60
CA PRO A 140 -17.08 16.41 10.36
C PRO A 140 -17.09 16.15 11.87
N ALA A 141 -17.63 15.01 12.30
CA ALA A 141 -17.69 14.63 13.71
C ALA A 141 -16.29 14.44 14.31
N ALA A 142 -15.38 13.78 13.59
CA ALA A 142 -13.99 13.62 14.03
C ALA A 142 -13.28 14.99 14.17
N VAL A 143 -13.49 15.88 13.19
CA VAL A 143 -12.95 17.24 13.19
C VAL A 143 -13.47 18.05 14.38
N GLU A 144 -14.78 18.01 14.65
CA GLU A 144 -15.39 18.67 15.80
C GLU A 144 -14.83 18.13 17.13
N ASP A 145 -14.69 16.80 17.25
CA ASP A 145 -14.17 16.15 18.44
C ASP A 145 -12.72 16.53 18.75
N VAL A 146 -11.83 16.48 17.75
CA VAL A 146 -10.45 16.92 17.89
C VAL A 146 -10.37 18.42 18.14
N GLY A 147 -11.21 19.21 17.48
CA GLY A 147 -11.29 20.66 17.70
C GLY A 147 -11.55 21.00 19.16
N ARG A 148 -12.50 20.32 19.81
CA ARG A 148 -12.78 20.50 21.24
C ARG A 148 -11.60 20.16 22.14
N GLN A 149 -10.77 19.18 21.79
CA GLN A 149 -9.56 18.84 22.55
C GLN A 149 -8.47 19.90 22.35
N VAL A 150 -8.30 20.38 21.12
CA VAL A 150 -7.34 21.43 20.76
C VAL A 150 -7.68 22.76 21.45
N GLU A 151 -8.94 23.15 21.51
CA GLU A 151 -9.40 24.37 22.18
C GLU A 151 -9.13 24.38 23.69
N GLN A 152 -9.04 23.20 24.31
CA GLN A 152 -8.73 23.07 25.74
C GLN A 152 -7.24 23.30 26.03
N ASP A 153 -6.37 23.27 25.02
CA ASP A 153 -4.93 23.54 25.15
C ASP A 153 -4.54 24.84 24.41
N PRO A 154 -4.29 25.95 25.15
CA PRO A 154 -3.88 27.22 24.55
C PRO A 154 -2.60 27.15 23.71
N ALA A 155 -1.73 26.16 23.96
CA ALA A 155 -0.52 25.96 23.17
C ALA A 155 -0.84 25.46 21.75
N LEU A 156 -1.92 24.69 21.60
CA LEU A 156 -2.37 24.12 20.34
C LEU A 156 -3.32 25.04 19.58
N ALA A 157 -4.22 25.73 20.28
CA ALA A 157 -5.27 26.57 19.68
C ALA A 157 -4.76 27.63 18.69
N ASN A 158 -3.52 28.12 18.86
CA ASN A 158 -2.92 29.13 18.00
C ASN A 158 -2.16 28.56 16.79
N ARG A 159 -2.00 27.23 16.69
CA ARG A 159 -1.15 26.56 15.70
C ARG A 159 -1.91 25.56 14.84
N VAL A 160 -3.03 25.06 15.36
CA VAL A 160 -3.80 23.99 14.75
C VAL A 160 -4.92 24.56 13.88
N VAL A 161 -5.02 24.09 12.64
CA VAL A 161 -6.13 24.37 11.73
C VAL A 161 -6.79 23.05 11.34
N LEU A 162 -8.07 22.89 11.62
CA LEU A 162 -8.82 21.67 11.28
C LEU A 162 -9.87 21.94 10.21
N ARG A 163 -10.04 21.01 9.27
CA ARG A 163 -11.06 21.09 8.22
C ARG A 163 -11.70 19.74 7.95
N SER A 164 -13.01 19.78 7.69
CA SER A 164 -13.72 18.61 7.16
C SER A 164 -13.64 18.63 5.64
N GLN A 165 -12.83 17.72 5.08
CA GLN A 165 -12.63 17.55 3.64
C GLN A 165 -12.02 16.17 3.35
N ALA A 166 -12.37 15.62 2.19
CA ALA A 166 -11.83 14.35 1.69
C ALA A 166 -10.32 14.43 1.37
N ALA A 167 -9.67 13.28 1.25
CA ALA A 167 -8.21 13.19 1.08
C ALA A 167 -7.70 13.70 -0.29
N ASP A 168 -8.51 13.53 -1.32
CA ASP A 168 -8.33 14.00 -2.69
C ASP A 168 -8.60 15.51 -2.83
N ASN A 169 -9.45 16.06 -1.96
CA ASN A 169 -9.81 17.47 -1.99
C ASN A 169 -8.75 18.37 -1.33
N THR A 170 -7.95 19.03 -2.17
CA THR A 170 -6.92 20.01 -1.76
C THR A 170 -7.42 21.46 -1.71
N ALA A 171 -8.70 21.71 -2.01
CA ALA A 171 -9.21 23.07 -2.15
C ALA A 171 -9.05 23.91 -0.86
N GLY A 172 -8.47 25.10 -1.03
CA GLY A 172 -8.25 26.04 0.06
C GLY A 172 -7.13 25.66 1.04
N LEU A 173 -6.39 24.57 0.80
CA LEU A 173 -5.12 24.30 1.47
C LEU A 173 -4.00 25.12 0.80
N PRO A 174 -3.00 25.59 1.56
CA PRO A 174 -1.94 26.42 1.01
C PRO A 174 -0.98 25.57 0.16
N ALA A 175 -0.84 25.91 -1.12
CA ALA A 175 0.11 25.29 -2.03
C ALA A 175 1.56 25.58 -1.61
N GLU A 176 2.45 24.60 -1.82
CA GLU A 176 3.90 24.68 -1.53
C GLU A 176 4.27 25.24 -0.14
N HIS A 177 3.47 24.92 0.88
CA HIS A 177 3.61 25.51 2.21
C HIS A 177 4.19 24.54 3.24
N PHE A 178 3.72 23.31 3.24
CA PHE A 178 4.06 22.31 4.24
C PHE A 178 5.43 21.71 3.95
N ASP A 179 6.27 21.51 4.96
CA ASP A 179 7.49 20.70 4.80
C ASP A 179 7.22 19.21 4.97
N THR A 180 6.11 18.85 5.64
CA THR A 180 5.73 17.47 5.88
C THR A 180 4.23 17.28 5.69
N VAL A 181 3.84 16.35 4.81
CA VAL A 181 2.45 15.87 4.70
C VAL A 181 2.42 14.43 5.23
N VAL A 182 1.42 14.10 6.04
CA VAL A 182 1.25 12.80 6.69
C VAL A 182 -0.08 12.18 6.26
N ILE A 183 -0.02 10.94 5.79
CA ILE A 183 -1.18 10.09 5.52
C ILE A 183 -0.95 8.78 6.27
N ASN A 184 -1.39 8.68 7.52
CA ASN A 184 -1.09 7.53 8.38
C ASN A 184 -2.34 6.69 8.67
N SER A 185 -2.35 5.43 8.22
CA SER A 185 -3.47 4.50 8.39
C SER A 185 -4.79 4.95 7.74
N VAL A 186 -4.69 5.61 6.58
CA VAL A 186 -5.83 6.08 5.79
C VAL A 186 -5.90 5.40 4.42
N VAL A 187 -4.74 5.07 3.83
CA VAL A 187 -4.64 4.52 2.47
C VAL A 187 -5.46 3.24 2.29
N GLN A 188 -5.60 2.42 3.33
CA GLN A 188 -6.40 1.19 3.25
C GLN A 188 -7.89 1.44 2.99
N LEU A 189 -8.38 2.65 3.23
CA LEU A 189 -9.78 3.05 2.98
C LEU A 189 -9.99 3.55 1.55
N PHE A 190 -8.91 3.72 0.78
CA PHE A 190 -9.01 4.22 -0.59
C PHE A 190 -9.60 3.18 -1.52
N PRO A 191 -10.35 3.63 -2.54
CA PRO A 191 -11.07 2.73 -3.42
C PRO A 191 -10.16 1.87 -4.32
N ASP A 192 -9.01 2.42 -4.73
CA ASP A 192 -8.07 1.80 -5.66
C ASP A 192 -6.73 2.55 -5.72
N GLY A 193 -5.82 2.10 -6.58
CA GLY A 193 -4.50 2.70 -6.78
C GLY A 193 -4.50 4.00 -7.60
N ALA A 194 -5.56 4.29 -8.36
CA ALA A 194 -5.66 5.53 -9.12
C ALA A 194 -5.98 6.70 -8.17
N TYR A 195 -6.93 6.50 -7.26
CA TYR A 195 -7.24 7.43 -6.18
C TYR A 195 -6.02 7.67 -5.27
N LEU A 196 -5.27 6.62 -4.91
CA LEU A 196 -4.02 6.79 -4.15
C LEU A 196 -3.01 7.68 -4.90
N ALA A 197 -2.83 7.48 -6.21
CA ALA A 197 -1.92 8.30 -7.01
C ALA A 197 -2.39 9.77 -7.08
N GLU A 198 -3.69 10.01 -7.21
CA GLU A 198 -4.28 11.37 -7.19
C GLU A 198 -4.03 12.08 -5.86
N VAL A 199 -4.32 11.42 -4.72
CA VAL A 199 -4.06 11.96 -3.38
C VAL A 199 -2.57 12.28 -3.21
N ILE A 200 -1.67 11.41 -3.68
CA ILE A 200 -0.24 11.66 -3.62
C ILE A 200 0.14 12.90 -4.44
N ARG A 201 -0.37 13.05 -5.67
CA ARG A 201 -0.13 14.25 -6.49
C ARG A 201 -0.65 15.52 -5.82
N GLY A 202 -1.85 15.47 -5.25
CA GLY A 202 -2.41 16.57 -4.46
C GLY A 202 -1.50 16.96 -3.30
N ALA A 203 -1.03 15.98 -2.52
CA ALA A 203 -0.10 16.19 -1.42
C ALA A 203 1.25 16.77 -1.88
N LEU A 204 1.79 16.33 -3.02
CA LEU A 204 3.01 16.90 -3.62
C LEU A 204 2.82 18.38 -3.98
N GLY A 205 1.65 18.78 -4.49
CA GLY A 205 1.32 20.18 -4.76
C GLY A 205 1.29 21.07 -3.50
N LEU A 206 1.00 20.49 -2.35
CA LEU A 206 0.95 21.19 -1.05
C LEU A 206 2.32 21.26 -0.36
N LEU A 207 3.25 20.36 -0.71
CA LEU A 207 4.61 20.34 -0.17
C LEU A 207 5.46 21.48 -0.73
N ALA A 208 6.14 22.20 0.15
CA ALA A 208 7.23 23.08 -0.19
C ALA A 208 8.39 22.28 -0.83
N PRO A 209 9.24 22.91 -1.66
CA PRO A 209 10.44 22.26 -2.20
C PRO A 209 11.33 21.68 -1.09
N GLY A 210 11.67 20.39 -1.20
CA GLY A 210 12.42 19.63 -0.21
C GLY A 210 11.59 18.97 0.88
N GLY A 211 10.28 19.17 0.86
CA GLY A 211 9.37 18.55 1.81
C GLY A 211 9.21 17.04 1.60
N ALA A 212 8.55 16.39 2.55
CA ALA A 212 8.35 14.95 2.56
C ALA A 212 6.87 14.58 2.75
N LEU A 213 6.41 13.62 1.96
CA LEU A 213 5.15 12.92 2.18
C LEU A 213 5.46 11.62 2.92
N PHE A 214 4.95 11.49 4.15
CA PHE A 214 4.97 10.26 4.92
C PHE A 214 3.65 9.52 4.74
N LEU A 215 3.68 8.32 4.16
CA LEU A 215 2.54 7.42 4.12
C LEU A 215 2.78 6.28 5.12
N GLY A 216 2.02 6.27 6.20
CA GLY A 216 2.19 5.33 7.29
C GLY A 216 1.16 4.21 7.26
N ASP A 217 1.58 3.06 7.80
CA ASP A 217 0.70 1.94 8.14
C ASP A 217 0.02 1.28 6.92
N ILE A 218 0.76 1.20 5.81
CA ILE A 218 0.31 0.65 4.53
C ILE A 218 0.22 -0.87 4.60
N ARG A 219 -0.93 -1.45 4.25
CA ARG A 219 -1.13 -2.90 4.21
C ARG A 219 -0.35 -3.54 3.04
N ASP A 220 0.52 -4.48 3.37
CA ASP A 220 1.39 -5.14 2.40
C ASP A 220 0.64 -6.21 1.58
N ARG A 221 0.49 -5.94 0.28
CA ARG A 221 -0.15 -6.84 -0.69
C ARG A 221 0.49 -8.22 -0.76
N ARG A 222 1.74 -8.38 -0.32
CA ARG A 222 2.48 -9.65 -0.43
C ARG A 222 2.17 -10.65 0.69
N THR A 223 1.51 -10.21 1.77
CA THR A 223 1.35 -11.02 2.99
C THR A 223 -0.08 -11.34 3.45
N PRO A 224 -1.18 -11.04 2.72
CA PRO A 224 -2.51 -11.24 3.27
C PRO A 224 -2.86 -12.73 3.44
N GLU A 225 -2.33 -13.64 2.61
CA GLU A 225 -2.47 -15.08 2.80
C GLU A 225 -1.79 -15.56 4.09
N TYR A 226 -0.66 -14.95 4.48
CA TYR A 226 0.06 -15.32 5.70
C TYR A 226 -0.82 -14.99 6.93
N LEU A 227 -1.31 -13.75 6.99
CA LEU A 227 -2.20 -13.27 8.05
C LEU A 227 -3.46 -14.14 8.15
N HIS A 228 -4.19 -14.33 7.05
CA HIS A 228 -5.44 -15.08 7.08
C HIS A 228 -5.23 -16.57 7.38
N THR A 229 -4.07 -17.13 7.05
CA THR A 229 -3.72 -18.50 7.46
C THR A 229 -3.51 -18.57 8.96
N ALA A 230 -2.74 -17.65 9.54
CA ALA A 230 -2.54 -17.57 10.97
C ALA A 230 -3.88 -17.40 11.72
N VAL A 231 -4.76 -16.51 11.24
CA VAL A 231 -6.11 -16.32 11.78
C VAL A 231 -6.93 -17.62 11.72
N ALA A 232 -6.95 -18.30 10.57
CA ALA A 232 -7.74 -19.52 10.40
C ALA A 232 -7.23 -20.69 11.28
N LEU A 233 -5.91 -20.80 11.45
CA LEU A 233 -5.28 -21.78 12.33
C LEU A 233 -5.54 -21.47 13.81
N ARG A 234 -5.42 -20.21 14.25
CA ARG A 234 -5.68 -19.79 15.64
C ARG A 234 -7.13 -19.99 16.08
N ARG A 235 -8.09 -19.93 15.15
CA ARG A 235 -9.49 -20.32 15.42
C ARG A 235 -9.63 -21.79 15.81
N GLY A 236 -8.73 -22.67 15.34
CA GLY A 236 -8.70 -24.09 15.72
C GLY A 236 -9.89 -24.92 15.22
N THR A 237 -10.71 -24.41 14.30
CA THR A 237 -11.93 -25.09 13.82
C THR A 237 -11.74 -25.88 12.53
N ALA A 238 -10.60 -25.74 11.86
CA ALA A 238 -10.33 -26.41 10.58
C ALA A 238 -10.01 -27.90 10.79
N LYS A 239 -10.61 -28.77 9.97
CA LYS A 239 -10.44 -30.23 10.05
C LYS A 239 -9.26 -30.75 9.22
N ASP A 240 -8.90 -30.02 8.18
CA ASP A 240 -7.84 -30.33 7.22
C ASP A 240 -7.25 -29.03 6.66
N ALA A 241 -6.13 -29.15 5.93
CA ALA A 241 -5.47 -28.00 5.32
C ALA A 241 -6.35 -27.31 4.27
N ASP A 242 -7.15 -28.07 3.51
CA ASP A 242 -8.07 -27.51 2.53
C ASP A 242 -9.15 -26.62 3.18
N ALA A 243 -9.60 -26.96 4.38
CA ALA A 243 -10.53 -26.13 5.15
C ALA A 243 -9.91 -24.80 5.54
N VAL A 244 -8.61 -24.79 5.87
CA VAL A 244 -7.85 -23.55 6.11
C VAL A 244 -7.78 -22.73 4.83
N LEU A 245 -7.37 -23.32 3.71
CA LEU A 245 -7.30 -22.63 2.40
C LEU A 245 -8.66 -22.05 1.98
N ARG A 246 -9.75 -22.80 2.18
CA ARG A 246 -11.13 -22.30 1.92
C ARG A 246 -11.47 -21.12 2.83
N SER A 247 -11.08 -21.16 4.11
CA SER A 247 -11.29 -20.04 5.05
C SER A 247 -10.49 -18.81 4.66
N VAL A 248 -9.24 -18.98 4.22
CA VAL A 248 -8.37 -17.90 3.71
C VAL A 248 -9.02 -17.24 2.50
N ARG A 249 -9.37 -18.03 1.46
CA ARG A 249 -10.03 -17.53 0.24
C ARG A 249 -11.34 -16.80 0.56
N LYS A 250 -12.15 -17.34 1.47
CA LYS A 250 -13.40 -16.70 1.91
C LYS A 250 -13.15 -15.37 2.64
N SER A 251 -12.11 -15.29 3.46
CA SER A 251 -11.77 -14.06 4.18
C SER A 251 -11.30 -12.98 3.20
N LEU A 252 -10.38 -13.32 2.31
CA LEU A 252 -9.91 -12.43 1.24
C LEU A 252 -11.05 -11.97 0.32
N SER A 253 -12.03 -12.82 0.01
CA SER A 253 -13.17 -12.42 -0.83
C SER A 253 -14.10 -11.37 -0.20
N ARG A 254 -13.89 -11.05 1.06
CA ARG A 254 -14.67 -10.05 1.84
C ARG A 254 -13.80 -8.92 2.35
N GLU A 255 -12.54 -8.90 1.93
CA GLU A 255 -11.59 -7.88 2.34
C GLU A 255 -11.72 -6.68 1.40
N GLU A 256 -12.24 -5.60 1.95
CA GLU A 256 -12.62 -4.37 1.22
C GLU A 256 -11.58 -3.26 1.37
N GLU A 257 -10.54 -3.48 2.17
CA GLU A 257 -9.43 -2.57 2.31
C GLU A 257 -8.39 -2.71 1.18
N LEU A 258 -7.74 -1.59 0.84
CA LEU A 258 -6.69 -1.52 -0.17
C LEU A 258 -5.35 -2.06 0.35
N PHE A 259 -4.78 -2.99 -0.39
CA PHE A 259 -3.40 -3.44 -0.21
C PHE A 259 -2.50 -2.85 -1.28
N VAL A 260 -1.29 -2.46 -0.88
CA VAL A 260 -0.33 -1.82 -1.77
C VAL A 260 0.98 -2.60 -1.73
N HIS A 261 1.47 -3.01 -2.90
CA HIS A 261 2.78 -3.61 -3.05
C HIS A 261 3.87 -2.52 -2.95
N PRO A 262 5.00 -2.74 -2.25
CA PRO A 262 6.09 -1.76 -2.14
C PRO A 262 6.58 -1.16 -3.47
N ASP A 263 6.69 -1.98 -4.53
CA ASP A 263 7.04 -1.52 -5.90
C ASP A 263 6.15 -0.39 -6.43
N HIS A 264 4.90 -0.24 -5.96
CA HIS A 264 4.00 0.84 -6.37
C HIS A 264 4.66 2.21 -6.23
N PHE A 265 5.34 2.44 -5.11
CA PHE A 265 5.93 3.76 -4.78
C PHE A 265 7.19 4.06 -5.59
N LEU A 266 7.91 3.02 -6.03
CA LEU A 266 9.06 3.19 -6.93
C LEU A 266 8.59 3.48 -8.35
N VAL A 267 7.56 2.78 -8.83
CA VAL A 267 6.94 3.06 -10.12
C VAL A 267 6.34 4.46 -10.15
N LEU A 268 5.69 4.89 -9.06
CA LEU A 268 5.17 6.25 -8.93
C LEU A 268 6.30 7.29 -8.95
N LYS A 269 7.39 7.06 -8.19
CA LYS A 269 8.57 7.93 -8.22
C LYS A 269 9.12 8.08 -9.65
N ASP A 270 9.20 7.00 -10.41
CA ASP A 270 9.72 7.04 -11.78
C ASP A 270 8.76 7.73 -12.77
N ALA A 271 7.46 7.76 -12.46
CA ALA A 271 6.43 8.44 -13.25
C ALA A 271 6.27 9.93 -12.89
N GLU A 272 6.59 10.33 -11.65
CA GLU A 272 6.36 11.67 -11.12
C GLU A 272 7.70 12.42 -10.92
N PRO A 273 8.09 13.34 -11.83
CA PRO A 273 9.42 13.98 -11.80
C PRO A 273 9.72 14.81 -10.55
N GLU A 274 8.70 15.23 -9.82
CA GLU A 274 8.85 15.96 -8.56
C GLU A 274 9.37 15.07 -7.41
N ILE A 275 9.22 13.74 -7.51
CA ILE A 275 9.66 12.80 -6.48
C ILE A 275 11.14 12.44 -6.70
N THR A 276 12.02 12.96 -5.85
CA THR A 276 13.47 12.73 -5.96
C THR A 276 13.95 11.51 -5.20
N ALA A 277 13.22 11.11 -4.15
CA ALA A 277 13.53 9.94 -3.35
C ALA A 277 12.25 9.24 -2.89
N ALA A 278 12.31 7.91 -2.87
CA ALA A 278 11.28 7.04 -2.32
C ALA A 278 11.93 6.01 -1.41
N GLU A 279 11.47 5.92 -0.18
CA GLU A 279 11.96 4.97 0.81
C GLU A 279 10.78 4.14 1.34
N VAL A 280 10.97 2.82 1.47
CA VAL A 280 9.96 1.90 2.02
C VAL A 280 10.55 1.19 3.23
N TRP A 281 9.88 1.28 4.38
CA TRP A 281 10.39 0.84 5.66
C TRP A 281 9.44 -0.12 6.37
N LEU A 282 9.94 -1.24 6.89
CA LEU A 282 9.21 -2.08 7.85
C LEU A 282 8.78 -1.25 9.07
N LYS A 283 7.73 -1.63 9.82
CA LYS A 283 7.38 -0.92 11.08
C LYS A 283 8.50 -1.03 12.12
N ARG A 284 8.73 0.05 12.88
CA ARG A 284 9.65 0.08 14.04
C ARG A 284 8.91 -0.35 15.32
N GLY A 285 9.67 -0.86 16.29
CA GLY A 285 9.22 -1.09 17.67
C GLY A 285 9.15 -2.57 18.06
N ASP A 286 9.22 -2.82 19.37
CA ASP A 286 9.14 -4.13 20.01
C ASP A 286 7.70 -4.52 20.35
N TYR A 287 6.88 -4.73 19.32
CA TYR A 287 5.52 -5.25 19.49
C TYR A 287 5.14 -6.12 18.32
N HIS A 288 4.39 -7.18 18.59
CA HIS A 288 4.12 -8.25 17.64
C HIS A 288 2.62 -8.43 17.47
N ASN A 289 2.06 -7.74 16.48
CA ASN A 289 0.66 -7.86 16.07
C ASN A 289 0.55 -7.64 14.54
N GLU A 290 -0.67 -7.58 14.02
CA GLU A 290 -0.86 -7.50 12.57
C GLU A 290 -0.29 -6.20 11.96
N LEU A 291 -0.21 -5.11 12.74
CA LEU A 291 0.31 -3.83 12.28
C LEU A 291 1.82 -3.91 12.08
N SER A 292 2.57 -4.45 13.06
CA SER A 292 4.03 -4.57 12.94
C SER A 292 4.50 -5.66 11.98
N ARG A 293 3.63 -6.63 11.68
CA ARG A 293 3.92 -7.78 10.81
C ARG A 293 3.63 -7.51 9.33
N HIS A 294 2.44 -6.98 9.04
CA HIS A 294 1.89 -6.94 7.68
C HIS A 294 1.73 -5.53 7.12
N ARG A 295 2.30 -4.53 7.79
CA ARG A 295 2.28 -3.14 7.34
C ARG A 295 3.69 -2.57 7.22
N TYR A 296 3.81 -1.51 6.45
CA TYR A 296 5.05 -0.76 6.26
C TYR A 296 4.76 0.73 6.13
N ASP A 297 5.79 1.54 6.24
CA ASP A 297 5.73 2.99 6.06
C ASP A 297 6.53 3.40 4.82
N VAL A 298 6.17 4.53 4.23
CA VAL A 298 6.79 5.08 3.02
C VAL A 298 7.11 6.55 3.22
N VAL A 299 8.25 6.98 2.69
CA VAL A 299 8.61 8.39 2.58
C VAL A 299 8.89 8.74 1.13
N LEU A 300 8.15 9.70 0.60
CA LEU A 300 8.38 10.30 -0.71
C LEU A 300 8.90 11.73 -0.51
N ARG A 301 10.00 12.10 -1.17
CA ARG A 301 10.59 13.45 -1.05
C ARG A 301 10.35 14.26 -2.31
N LYS A 302 9.84 15.48 -2.14
CA LYS A 302 9.61 16.43 -3.24
C LYS A 302 10.85 17.27 -3.48
N GLY A 303 11.44 17.16 -4.67
CA GLY A 303 12.61 17.94 -5.05
C GLY A 303 13.83 17.70 -4.16
N THR A 304 14.91 18.42 -4.45
CA THR A 304 16.12 18.44 -3.61
C THR A 304 16.52 19.90 -3.43
N PRO A 305 16.39 20.47 -2.22
CA PRO A 305 16.80 21.85 -1.98
C PRO A 305 18.28 22.04 -2.32
N PRO A 306 18.69 23.22 -2.81
CA PRO A 306 20.09 23.53 -3.03
C PRO A 306 20.93 23.23 -1.77
N GLY A 307 22.01 22.46 -1.93
CA GLY A 307 22.90 22.08 -0.83
C GLY A 307 22.42 20.90 0.03
N THR A 308 21.29 20.28 -0.29
CA THR A 308 20.90 18.98 0.28
C THR A 308 21.46 17.86 -0.58
N GLU A 309 22.28 16.99 0.00
CA GLU A 309 22.70 15.75 -0.66
C GLU A 309 21.76 14.61 -0.26
N ILE A 310 21.31 13.84 -1.25
CA ILE A 310 20.58 12.58 -1.05
C ILE A 310 21.50 11.47 -1.56
N THR A 311 21.94 10.60 -0.66
CA THR A 311 22.81 9.48 -1.01
C THR A 311 21.96 8.35 -1.60
N ASP A 312 22.25 7.96 -2.84
CA ASP A 312 21.68 6.75 -3.43
C ASP A 312 22.42 5.53 -2.89
N VAL A 313 21.70 4.71 -2.12
CA VAL A 313 22.23 3.50 -1.48
C VAL A 313 21.82 2.22 -2.21
N THR A 314 21.27 2.31 -3.42
CA THR A 314 20.82 1.17 -4.23
C THR A 314 21.95 0.15 -4.43
N ASP A 315 23.10 0.63 -4.90
CA ASP A 315 24.28 -0.18 -5.25
C ASP A 315 25.36 -0.22 -4.15
N SER A 316 24.96 0.04 -2.90
CA SER A 316 25.86 -0.04 -1.74
C SER A 316 26.49 -1.44 -1.61
N PRO A 317 27.73 -1.55 -1.08
CA PRO A 317 28.34 -2.84 -0.75
C PRO A 317 27.38 -3.72 0.04
N ALA A 318 27.10 -4.91 -0.49
CA ALA A 318 26.10 -5.83 0.04
C ALA A 318 26.76 -7.09 0.59
N VAL A 319 26.25 -7.55 1.73
CA VAL A 319 26.58 -8.84 2.35
C VAL A 319 25.29 -9.60 2.60
N ARG A 320 25.33 -10.93 2.57
CA ARG A 320 24.14 -11.77 2.67
C ARG A 320 24.09 -12.49 4.01
N TRP A 321 22.97 -12.36 4.71
CA TRP A 321 22.70 -13.09 5.94
C TRP A 321 22.63 -14.59 5.68
N GLY A 322 23.25 -15.39 6.55
CA GLY A 322 23.37 -16.84 6.42
C GLY A 322 24.48 -17.31 5.47
N GLU A 323 25.06 -16.43 4.66
CA GLU A 323 26.18 -16.74 3.76
C GLU A 323 27.46 -15.99 4.16
N ASP A 324 27.40 -14.66 4.25
CA ASP A 324 28.52 -13.79 4.62
C ASP A 324 28.52 -13.41 6.11
N LEU A 325 27.36 -13.56 6.78
CA LEU A 325 27.13 -13.27 8.19
C LEU A 325 26.30 -14.39 8.82
N ALA A 326 26.85 -15.08 9.81
CA ALA A 326 26.18 -16.19 10.50
C ALA A 326 25.22 -15.74 11.61
N ASP A 327 25.52 -14.62 12.27
CA ASP A 327 24.79 -14.15 13.44
C ASP A 327 24.92 -12.63 13.68
N THR A 328 24.31 -12.16 14.77
CA THR A 328 24.33 -10.74 15.16
C THR A 328 25.69 -10.24 15.64
N ALA A 329 26.57 -11.11 16.13
CA ALA A 329 27.91 -10.73 16.57
C ALA A 329 28.81 -10.44 15.35
N GLU A 330 28.70 -11.25 14.31
CA GLU A 330 29.35 -10.97 13.02
C GLU A 330 28.79 -9.72 12.36
N LEU A 331 27.46 -9.52 12.41
CA LEU A 331 26.83 -8.28 11.93
C LEU A 331 27.39 -7.05 12.65
N ARG A 332 27.44 -7.05 13.98
CA ARG A 332 28.03 -5.95 14.77
C ARG A 332 29.46 -5.65 14.32
N THR A 333 30.29 -6.68 14.26
CA THR A 333 31.69 -6.56 13.83
C THR A 333 31.77 -5.95 12.43
N ARG A 334 30.90 -6.38 11.50
CA ARG A 334 30.87 -5.85 10.13
C ARG A 334 30.48 -4.37 10.10
N VAL A 335 29.46 -3.96 10.86
CA VAL A 335 28.96 -2.58 10.94
C VAL A 335 30.00 -1.63 11.55
N GLU A 336 30.77 -2.09 12.53
CA GLU A 336 31.83 -1.33 13.19
C GLU A 336 33.07 -1.18 12.31
N THR A 337 33.39 -2.20 11.52
CA THR A 337 34.63 -2.24 10.71
C THR A 337 34.47 -1.71 9.28
N THR A 338 33.25 -1.65 8.76
CA THR A 338 32.97 -1.20 7.39
C THR A 338 32.51 0.25 7.37
N SER A 339 33.08 1.08 6.48
CA SER A 339 32.57 2.43 6.24
C SER A 339 31.15 2.37 5.65
N PRO A 340 30.22 3.26 6.06
CA PRO A 340 28.88 3.30 5.49
C PRO A 340 28.95 3.84 4.05
N PRO A 341 27.97 3.52 3.18
CA PRO A 341 26.82 2.66 3.45
C PRO A 341 27.16 1.16 3.38
N LEU A 342 26.45 0.35 4.19
CA LEU A 342 26.53 -1.11 4.16
C LEU A 342 25.13 -1.71 4.06
N ARG A 343 24.91 -2.57 3.08
CA ARG A 343 23.64 -3.31 2.92
C ARG A 343 23.80 -4.75 3.39
N VAL A 344 22.84 -5.21 4.18
CA VAL A 344 22.69 -6.62 4.56
C VAL A 344 21.41 -7.15 3.94
N THR A 345 21.52 -8.24 3.20
CA THR A 345 20.42 -8.82 2.41
C THR A 345 20.00 -10.18 2.95
N GLY A 346 18.78 -10.61 2.63
CA GLY A 346 18.30 -11.96 2.94
C GLY A 346 18.07 -12.24 4.42
N ILE A 347 17.85 -11.21 5.25
CA ILE A 347 17.64 -11.40 6.69
C ILE A 347 16.23 -12.00 6.91
N PRO A 348 16.08 -13.18 7.53
CA PRO A 348 14.76 -13.73 7.82
C PRO A 348 14.03 -12.90 8.88
N ASN A 349 12.79 -12.52 8.61
CA ASN A 349 11.98 -11.68 9.48
C ASN A 349 11.25 -12.51 10.54
N ALA A 350 11.65 -12.40 11.81
CA ALA A 350 11.04 -13.15 12.91
C ALA A 350 9.54 -12.86 13.08
N ARG A 351 9.09 -11.67 12.65
CA ARG A 351 7.67 -11.28 12.71
C ARG A 351 6.79 -12.07 11.75
N LEU A 352 7.36 -12.55 10.63
CA LEU A 352 6.64 -13.24 9.55
C LEU A 352 7.04 -14.71 9.39
N ALA A 353 8.19 -15.14 9.91
CA ALA A 353 8.75 -16.46 9.67
C ALA A 353 7.76 -17.60 9.99
N GLY A 354 7.10 -17.55 11.15
CA GLY A 354 6.11 -18.55 11.55
C GLY A 354 4.86 -18.57 10.68
N GLU A 355 4.32 -17.40 10.34
CA GLU A 355 3.13 -17.30 9.49
C GLU A 355 3.40 -17.75 8.05
N ALA A 356 4.56 -17.39 7.49
CA ALA A 356 5.01 -17.83 6.18
C ALA A 356 5.25 -19.35 6.14
N ALA A 357 5.86 -19.91 7.19
CA ALA A 357 6.08 -21.35 7.31
C ALA A 357 4.76 -22.12 7.45
N ALA A 358 3.79 -21.59 8.21
CA ALA A 358 2.47 -22.15 8.35
C ALA A 358 1.70 -22.12 7.02
N TRP A 359 1.73 -21.01 6.29
CA TRP A 359 1.13 -20.90 4.94
C TRP A 359 1.65 -21.97 3.99
N ARG A 360 2.97 -22.17 3.93
CA ARG A 360 3.60 -23.21 3.10
C ARG A 360 3.14 -24.61 3.49
N ALA A 361 3.09 -24.91 4.79
CA ALA A 361 2.67 -26.21 5.28
C ALA A 361 1.19 -26.50 4.97
N VAL A 362 0.31 -25.52 5.15
CA VAL A 362 -1.11 -25.63 4.75
C VAL A 362 -1.21 -25.84 3.24
N SER A 363 -0.47 -25.07 2.45
CA SER A 363 -0.47 -25.20 0.98
C SER A 363 0.03 -26.58 0.51
N ALA A 364 0.89 -27.22 1.30
CA ALA A 364 1.37 -28.59 1.07
C ALA A 364 0.45 -29.68 1.64
N GLY A 365 -0.70 -29.31 2.23
CA GLY A 365 -1.67 -30.26 2.78
C GLY A 365 -1.41 -30.71 4.23
N ASP A 366 -0.44 -30.13 4.92
CA ASP A 366 -0.01 -30.56 6.27
C ASP A 366 -0.50 -29.59 7.36
N LEU A 367 -1.74 -29.81 7.83
CA LEU A 367 -2.36 -29.01 8.90
C LEU A 367 -1.60 -29.13 10.23
N ALA A 368 -1.17 -30.34 10.61
CA ALA A 368 -0.54 -30.57 11.90
C ALA A 368 0.82 -29.86 12.01
N ARG A 369 1.60 -29.88 10.93
CA ARG A 369 2.84 -29.11 10.84
C ARG A 369 2.57 -27.61 10.82
N ALA A 370 1.57 -27.15 10.06
CA ALA A 370 1.25 -25.72 9.99
C ALA A 370 0.91 -25.13 11.36
N THR A 371 0.09 -25.81 12.16
CA THR A 371 -0.27 -25.33 13.50
C THR A 371 0.94 -25.22 14.42
N ARG A 372 1.88 -26.18 14.38
CA ARG A 372 3.12 -26.11 15.18
C ARG A 372 4.01 -24.95 14.75
N LEU A 373 4.19 -24.78 13.43
CA LEU A 373 5.09 -23.76 12.87
C LEU A 373 4.69 -22.31 13.21
N LEU A 374 3.44 -22.04 13.59
CA LEU A 374 3.03 -20.71 14.03
C LEU A 374 3.68 -20.26 15.33
N ASP A 375 3.91 -21.19 16.25
CA ASP A 375 4.38 -20.90 17.61
C ASP A 375 5.82 -21.44 17.86
N ASP A 376 6.34 -22.30 16.97
CA ASP A 376 7.73 -22.77 17.00
C ASP A 376 8.72 -21.59 16.83
N SER A 377 9.89 -21.70 17.45
CA SER A 377 10.99 -20.75 17.22
C SER A 377 11.59 -20.94 15.83
N HIS A 378 11.81 -19.84 15.12
CA HIS A 378 12.44 -19.83 13.80
C HIS A 378 13.83 -19.17 13.86
N PRO A 379 14.80 -19.63 13.06
CA PRO A 379 16.10 -18.97 12.91
C PRO A 379 15.93 -17.68 12.11
N ALA A 380 15.39 -16.64 12.76
CA ALA A 380 15.02 -15.37 12.16
C ALA A 380 15.32 -14.22 13.12
N MET A 381 15.46 -13.01 12.57
CA MET A 381 15.79 -11.80 13.32
C MET A 381 14.57 -10.91 13.48
N ASP A 382 14.35 -10.39 14.68
CA ASP A 382 13.43 -9.27 14.86
C ASP A 382 14.04 -8.02 14.22
N PRO A 383 13.32 -7.32 13.32
CA PRO A 383 13.73 -6.02 12.84
C PRO A 383 14.14 -5.05 13.96
N HIS A 384 13.46 -5.08 15.12
CA HIS A 384 13.78 -4.19 16.25
C HIS A 384 15.20 -4.44 16.81
N ALA A 385 15.65 -5.69 16.88
CA ALA A 385 16.99 -6.01 17.34
C ALA A 385 18.09 -5.44 16.40
N ILE A 386 17.76 -5.25 15.11
CA ILE A 386 18.67 -4.62 14.14
C ILE A 386 18.70 -3.09 14.33
N ASP A 387 17.56 -2.46 14.64
CA ASP A 387 17.49 -1.05 15.02
C ASP A 387 18.34 -0.79 16.29
N GLU A 388 18.22 -1.62 17.32
CA GLU A 388 19.01 -1.51 18.56
C GLU A 388 20.51 -1.67 18.31
N LEU A 389 20.91 -2.71 17.55
CA LEU A 389 22.31 -2.93 17.19
C LEU A 389 22.88 -1.73 16.43
N ALA A 390 22.14 -1.16 15.49
CA ALA A 390 22.58 0.03 14.76
C ALA A 390 22.83 1.21 15.70
N ALA A 391 21.90 1.47 16.63
CA ALA A 391 22.02 2.55 17.60
C ALA A 391 23.24 2.37 18.51
N GLU A 392 23.48 1.16 19.01
CA GLU A 392 24.66 0.83 19.83
C GLU A 392 25.99 1.03 19.09
N CYS A 393 26.01 0.75 17.78
CA CYS A 393 27.17 0.99 16.91
C CYS A 393 27.29 2.46 16.45
N GLY A 394 26.41 3.36 16.90
CA GLY A 394 26.40 4.77 16.46
C GLY A 394 26.04 4.95 14.99
N ARG A 395 25.22 4.05 14.43
CA ARG A 395 24.75 4.07 13.04
C ARG A 395 23.27 4.41 12.95
N SER A 396 22.87 4.90 11.79
CA SER A 396 21.47 4.81 11.36
C SER A 396 21.26 3.55 10.55
N VAL A 397 20.06 2.98 10.63
CA VAL A 397 19.66 1.86 9.77
C VAL A 397 18.31 2.15 9.12
N ARG A 398 18.14 1.63 7.90
CA ARG A 398 16.87 1.59 7.18
C ARG A 398 16.53 0.14 6.91
N LEU A 399 15.44 -0.33 7.50
CA LEU A 399 14.95 -1.71 7.36
C LEU A 399 13.89 -1.74 6.28
N ALA A 400 14.24 -2.25 5.11
CA ALA A 400 13.36 -2.32 3.96
C ALA A 400 12.83 -3.75 3.77
N PRO A 401 11.60 -3.93 3.29
CA PRO A 401 11.15 -5.25 2.88
C PRO A 401 12.06 -5.83 1.79
N SER A 402 12.29 -7.14 1.78
CA SER A 402 13.11 -7.76 0.73
C SER A 402 12.33 -7.89 -0.58
N PRO A 403 12.97 -7.68 -1.75
CA PRO A 403 12.39 -8.03 -3.04
C PRO A 403 12.35 -9.54 -3.31
N GLU A 404 13.15 -10.35 -2.59
CA GLU A 404 13.25 -11.80 -2.83
C GLU A 404 12.03 -12.55 -2.29
N ALA A 405 11.62 -12.25 -1.06
CA ALA A 405 10.46 -12.87 -0.43
C ALA A 405 9.88 -11.98 0.70
N PRO A 406 8.57 -12.06 0.99
CA PRO A 406 7.93 -11.19 1.97
C PRO A 406 8.40 -11.42 3.41
N GLU A 407 8.78 -12.65 3.77
CA GLU A 407 9.31 -13.00 5.09
C GLU A 407 10.82 -12.73 5.23
N LEU A 408 11.44 -12.05 4.26
CA LEU A 408 12.81 -11.57 4.34
C LEU A 408 12.82 -10.03 4.36
N PHE A 409 13.89 -9.47 4.90
CA PHE A 409 14.13 -8.03 4.86
C PHE A 409 15.61 -7.71 4.61
N GLU A 410 15.85 -6.44 4.27
CA GLU A 410 17.19 -5.90 4.09
C GLU A 410 17.44 -4.77 5.10
N ALA A 411 18.67 -4.65 5.56
CA ALA A 411 19.10 -3.57 6.45
C ALA A 411 20.17 -2.74 5.76
N VAL A 412 19.97 -1.43 5.66
CA VAL A 412 20.95 -0.50 5.09
C VAL A 412 21.47 0.42 6.19
N PHE A 413 22.71 0.20 6.60
CA PHE A 413 23.41 0.97 7.61
C PHE A 413 24.06 2.20 6.97
N THR A 414 23.83 3.37 7.56
CA THR A 414 24.21 4.69 7.05
C THR A 414 24.78 5.57 8.17
N THR A 415 25.26 6.75 7.80
CA THR A 415 25.67 7.75 8.78
C THR A 415 24.42 8.38 9.41
N PRO A 416 24.39 8.62 10.73
CA PRO A 416 23.28 9.32 11.36
C PRO A 416 22.97 10.67 10.69
N GLY A 417 21.68 10.93 10.42
CA GLY A 417 21.20 12.16 9.79
C GLY A 417 21.35 12.21 8.26
N GLU A 418 21.94 11.19 7.64
CA GLU A 418 22.06 11.12 6.18
C GLU A 418 20.69 10.89 5.53
N LYS A 419 20.38 11.71 4.52
CA LYS A 419 19.17 11.54 3.69
C LYS A 419 19.50 10.55 2.57
N THR A 420 18.66 9.55 2.41
CA THR A 420 18.92 8.44 1.48
C THR A 420 17.79 8.21 0.47
N THR A 421 18.14 7.57 -0.64
CA THR A 421 17.20 6.96 -1.60
C THR A 421 17.72 5.58 -1.99
N GLY A 422 16.87 4.71 -2.55
CA GLY A 422 17.30 3.38 -2.96
C GLY A 422 17.45 2.37 -1.80
N THR A 423 16.86 2.66 -0.64
CA THR A 423 16.87 1.75 0.51
C THR A 423 16.07 0.48 0.25
N TYR A 424 14.92 0.60 -0.41
CA TYR A 424 14.17 -0.51 -1.00
C TYR A 424 14.59 -0.74 -2.45
N ARG A 425 14.82 -2.00 -2.84
CA ARG A 425 15.11 -2.39 -4.22
C ARG A 425 13.86 -3.03 -4.81
N THR A 426 13.56 -2.68 -6.06
CA THR A 426 12.37 -3.22 -6.72
C THR A 426 12.45 -4.73 -6.89
N ALA A 427 11.32 -5.41 -6.65
CA ALA A 427 11.17 -6.83 -6.97
C ALA A 427 10.92 -7.07 -8.47
N ARG A 428 10.80 -6.01 -9.28
CA ARG A 428 10.41 -6.04 -10.70
C ARG A 428 9.07 -6.76 -10.91
N THR A 429 8.15 -6.61 -9.97
CA THR A 429 6.84 -7.23 -10.03
C THR A 429 6.04 -6.61 -11.17
N ALA A 430 5.34 -7.43 -11.95
CA ALA A 430 4.40 -6.92 -12.95
C ALA A 430 3.14 -6.35 -12.27
N PRO A 431 2.53 -5.30 -12.81
CA PRO A 431 1.26 -4.77 -12.31
C PRO A 431 0.12 -5.82 -12.39
N PRO A 432 -0.99 -5.65 -11.64
CA PRO A 432 -1.30 -4.49 -10.79
C PRO A 432 -0.43 -4.46 -9.51
N TYR A 433 -0.19 -3.29 -8.93
CA TYR A 433 0.54 -3.15 -7.66
C TYR A 433 -0.37 -2.96 -6.44
N THR A 434 -1.60 -2.53 -6.68
CA THR A 434 -2.63 -2.32 -5.67
C THR A 434 -3.75 -3.32 -5.85
N GLU A 435 -4.43 -3.67 -4.77
CA GLU A 435 -5.53 -4.62 -4.81
C GLU A 435 -6.53 -4.39 -3.68
N VAL A 436 -7.82 -4.39 -4.03
CA VAL A 436 -8.92 -4.60 -3.08
C VAL A 436 -9.43 -6.03 -3.28
N PRO A 437 -9.07 -7.01 -2.42
CA PRO A 437 -9.32 -8.41 -2.69
C PRO A 437 -10.80 -8.75 -2.95
N ALA A 438 -11.75 -8.13 -2.25
CA ALA A 438 -13.17 -8.35 -2.50
C ALA A 438 -13.60 -7.95 -3.93
N VAL A 439 -13.05 -6.86 -4.46
CA VAL A 439 -13.31 -6.41 -5.84
C VAL A 439 -12.69 -7.39 -6.83
N THR A 440 -11.42 -7.76 -6.64
CA THR A 440 -10.74 -8.76 -7.48
C THR A 440 -11.52 -10.06 -7.55
N ARG A 441 -11.94 -10.59 -6.39
CA ARG A 441 -12.69 -11.86 -6.30
C ARG A 441 -14.07 -11.77 -6.95
N ARG A 442 -14.75 -10.63 -6.82
CA ARG A 442 -16.03 -10.38 -7.51
C ARG A 442 -15.85 -10.41 -9.03
N ASN A 443 -14.77 -9.81 -9.53
CA ASN A 443 -14.43 -9.77 -10.95
C ASN A 443 -14.05 -11.17 -11.48
N GLU A 444 -13.21 -11.93 -10.76
CA GLU A 444 -12.89 -13.32 -11.11
C GLU A 444 -14.14 -14.20 -11.21
N ALA A 445 -15.06 -14.10 -10.24
CA ALA A 445 -16.31 -14.85 -10.25
C ALA A 445 -17.22 -14.43 -11.43
N LEU A 446 -17.20 -13.16 -11.85
CA LEU A 446 -17.90 -12.72 -13.05
C LEU A 446 -17.29 -13.36 -14.31
N VAL A 447 -15.97 -13.34 -14.44
CA VAL A 447 -15.25 -13.95 -15.58
C VAL A 447 -15.55 -15.44 -15.70
N GLU A 448 -15.54 -16.18 -14.59
CA GLU A 448 -15.85 -17.62 -14.59
C GLU A 448 -17.30 -17.89 -15.03
N ARG A 449 -18.26 -17.09 -14.54
CA ARG A 449 -19.67 -17.16 -14.96
C ARG A 449 -19.81 -16.89 -16.46
N LEU A 450 -19.15 -15.85 -16.98
CA LEU A 450 -19.18 -15.51 -18.40
C LEU A 450 -18.57 -16.61 -19.26
N ARG A 451 -17.41 -17.16 -18.88
CA ARG A 451 -16.80 -18.29 -19.61
C ARG A 451 -17.71 -19.51 -19.64
N SER A 452 -18.34 -19.83 -18.53
CA SER A 452 -19.28 -20.97 -18.45
C SER A 452 -20.51 -20.73 -19.34
N TRP A 453 -21.08 -19.53 -19.27
CA TRP A 453 -22.21 -19.11 -20.09
C TRP A 453 -21.91 -19.11 -21.59
N LEU A 454 -20.71 -18.68 -21.99
CA LEU A 454 -20.25 -18.72 -23.38
C LEU A 454 -20.03 -20.16 -23.87
N ARG A 455 -19.46 -21.06 -23.05
CA ARG A 455 -19.26 -22.49 -23.42
C ARG A 455 -20.57 -23.22 -23.71
N GLU A 456 -21.67 -22.81 -23.10
CA GLU A 456 -22.99 -23.36 -23.39
C GLU A 456 -23.57 -22.88 -24.73
N ARG A 457 -23.04 -21.79 -25.30
CA ARG A 457 -23.64 -21.07 -26.44
C ARG A 457 -22.76 -21.02 -27.68
N LEU A 458 -21.46 -21.13 -27.51
CA LEU A 458 -20.47 -20.95 -28.56
C LEU A 458 -19.52 -22.15 -28.67
N PRO A 459 -19.04 -22.48 -29.88
CA PRO A 459 -17.89 -23.35 -30.06
C PRO A 459 -16.63 -22.81 -29.36
N GLU A 460 -15.72 -23.70 -28.95
CA GLU A 460 -14.54 -23.34 -28.16
C GLU A 460 -13.64 -22.27 -28.83
N HIS A 461 -13.52 -22.31 -30.17
CA HIS A 461 -12.73 -21.35 -30.94
C HIS A 461 -13.37 -19.95 -31.06
N GLU A 462 -14.64 -19.78 -30.70
CA GLU A 462 -15.31 -18.48 -30.71
C GLU A 462 -15.28 -17.78 -29.34
N ILE A 463 -14.86 -18.49 -28.28
CA ILE A 463 -14.73 -17.95 -26.93
C ILE A 463 -13.48 -17.07 -26.86
N PRO A 464 -13.56 -15.86 -26.28
CA PRO A 464 -12.40 -15.00 -26.13
C PRO A 464 -11.39 -15.61 -25.16
N GLU A 465 -10.11 -15.51 -25.50
CA GLU A 465 -9.02 -16.06 -24.69
C GLU A 465 -8.87 -15.30 -23.37
N GLY A 466 -9.00 -13.96 -23.44
CA GLY A 466 -9.03 -13.07 -22.30
C GLY A 466 -10.41 -12.48 -22.06
N ILE A 467 -10.84 -12.44 -20.80
CA ILE A 467 -11.96 -11.58 -20.37
C ILE A 467 -11.41 -10.67 -19.28
N THR A 468 -11.38 -9.37 -19.55
CA THR A 468 -10.94 -8.32 -18.64
C THR A 468 -12.17 -7.60 -18.13
N VAL A 469 -12.33 -7.55 -16.81
CA VAL A 469 -13.39 -6.76 -16.19
C VAL A 469 -12.90 -5.34 -16.06
N LEU A 470 -13.67 -4.39 -16.59
CA LEU A 470 -13.42 -2.96 -16.47
C LEU A 470 -14.50 -2.32 -15.62
N ASP A 471 -14.14 -1.19 -15.05
CA ASP A 471 -15.03 -0.33 -14.31
C ASP A 471 -15.94 0.48 -15.26
N THR A 472 -15.38 1.00 -16.36
CA THR A 472 -16.09 1.61 -17.49
C THR A 472 -15.43 1.19 -18.81
N LEU A 473 -16.15 1.29 -19.94
CA LEU A 473 -15.51 1.17 -21.25
C LEU A 473 -14.80 2.49 -21.60
N PRO A 474 -13.64 2.46 -22.27
CA PRO A 474 -12.99 3.66 -22.76
C PRO A 474 -13.96 4.49 -23.61
N SER A 475 -14.12 5.78 -23.30
CA SER A 475 -14.95 6.68 -24.09
C SER A 475 -14.29 6.93 -25.45
N HIS A 476 -15.00 6.63 -26.54
CA HIS A 476 -14.60 7.07 -27.87
C HIS A 476 -14.75 8.59 -27.97
N THR A 477 -13.70 9.32 -27.64
CA THR A 477 -13.48 10.70 -28.06
C THR A 477 -12.04 10.82 -28.56
N ASP A 478 -11.92 11.14 -29.85
CA ASP A 478 -10.73 11.47 -30.66
C ASP A 478 -9.85 10.31 -31.17
N ASP A 479 -10.37 9.55 -32.14
CA ASP A 479 -9.98 9.72 -33.56
C ASP A 479 -10.87 8.82 -34.42
N ASP A 480 -11.66 9.44 -35.28
CA ASP A 480 -12.46 8.79 -36.31
C ASP A 480 -11.51 8.19 -37.37
N PRO A 481 -11.45 6.85 -37.56
CA PRO A 481 -10.63 6.28 -38.60
C PRO A 481 -11.51 6.02 -39.82
N ASP A 482 -11.95 7.05 -40.53
CA ASP A 482 -12.47 6.84 -41.89
C ASP A 482 -12.24 8.01 -42.86
N HIS A 483 -11.58 7.63 -43.98
CA HIS A 483 -11.59 8.24 -45.31
C HIS A 483 -10.87 9.58 -45.58
N ASP A 484 -9.65 9.52 -46.15
CA ASP A 484 -9.39 9.59 -47.62
C ASP A 484 -7.87 9.53 -47.92
N SER A 485 -7.29 8.38 -48.28
CA SER A 485 -6.80 8.00 -49.65
C SER A 485 -5.40 8.57 -50.04
N PRO A 486 -4.78 8.17 -51.17
CA PRO A 486 -3.87 7.03 -51.32
C PRO A 486 -2.44 7.43 -51.78
N ASP A 487 -1.53 6.45 -51.84
CA ASP A 487 -0.24 6.49 -52.53
C ASP A 487 0.88 7.43 -52.03
N GLY A 488 2.06 6.84 -51.82
CA GLY A 488 3.29 7.63 -51.81
C GLY A 488 4.47 7.08 -50.98
N SER A 489 4.90 5.83 -51.22
CA SER A 489 6.35 5.59 -51.09
C SER A 489 7.06 6.41 -52.16
N PRO A 490 8.16 7.13 -51.85
CA PRO A 490 9.44 6.45 -51.94
C PRO A 490 10.46 6.85 -50.86
N THR A 491 11.27 5.84 -50.59
CA THR A 491 12.54 5.84 -49.88
C THR A 491 13.63 6.69 -50.55
N ALA A 492 14.60 7.04 -49.70
CA ALA A 492 16.02 7.30 -49.97
C ALA A 492 16.47 8.73 -50.31
N SER A 493 17.01 9.37 -49.26
CA SER A 493 18.05 10.38 -49.38
C SER A 493 19.36 9.75 -49.87
N ARG A 494 19.98 10.40 -50.87
CA ARG A 494 21.40 10.26 -51.20
C ARG A 494 21.91 11.61 -51.70
N GLY A 495 22.90 12.15 -50.98
CA GLY A 495 24.02 12.91 -51.56
C GLY A 495 23.94 14.44 -51.54
N ALA A 496 24.86 15.02 -50.75
CA ALA A 496 25.75 16.15 -51.06
C ALA A 496 25.13 17.43 -51.65
N ARG A 497 25.26 18.62 -51.07
CA ARG A 497 26.41 19.31 -50.46
C ARG A 497 25.91 20.40 -49.53
#